data_AF-A0A2L0UBV5-F1
#
_entry.id   AF-A0A2L0UBV5-F1
#
_cell.length_a   1.000
_cell.length_b   1.000
_cell.length_c   1.000
_cell.angle_alpha   90.00
_cell.angle_beta   90.00
_cell.angle_gamma   90.00
#
_symmetry.space_group_name_H-M   'P 1'
#
loop_
_entity.id
_entity.type
_entity.pdbx_description
1 polymer ?
#
loop_
_entity_poly.entity_id
_entity_poly.type
_entity_poly.pdbx_seq_one_letter_code
_entity_poly.pdbx_strand_id
1 'polypeptide(L)'
;MNPARFHRLAPATLLTAAVLASTLTACTDPASSGEAASDYQPGTVVRVVDGDTLVINFDGEDQTVRLLNVDTPETKHPDKPVECLGPEATQKLESLTPPGTKVALDFDIERTDKYDRVLAAVFIEDQTLVNAELARVGLGVPVLIEPNRKYYDEVQTAYNEATAQGAGLLDVAEGCTLPAEVTDAVETLAAATEAPVGETGAAVAATAAGILAALTTAKAAREALEAGKDTVRVLAVGADRTAAMVSDLDSQIAEGERSLAAADTKATALREAEAAAQVAAAEAEAARAAEAARVEAERIQAEAAEAARIEAERIQAEANARAEADRLAAEAAAAAEQERIRNLPPAPEPYIPPAQQYVPPAPPAAQNPYPGYNGPRCYAPGGKSWRPC
;
A
#
# COMPACT_ATOMS: atom_id res chain seq x y z
N MET A 1 -42.03 -34.22 31.42
CA MET A 1 -42.72 -35.50 31.69
C MET A 1 -41.68 -36.60 31.76
N ASN A 2 -41.34 -37.04 32.97
CA ASN A 2 -40.95 -38.42 33.23
C ASN A 2 -42.27 -39.17 33.50
N PRO A 3 -42.42 -40.48 33.25
CA PRO A 3 -41.94 -41.37 34.32
C PRO A 3 -41.51 -42.79 33.92
N ALA A 4 -40.81 -43.39 34.90
CA ALA A 4 -40.95 -44.77 35.39
C ALA A 4 -40.20 -45.90 34.67
N ARG A 5 -39.70 -46.94 35.36
CA ARG A 5 -39.60 -47.28 36.79
C ARG A 5 -38.68 -48.52 36.90
N PHE A 6 -37.90 -48.55 38.00
CA PHE A 6 -37.47 -49.69 38.82
C PHE A 6 -37.92 -51.13 38.49
N HIS A 7 -37.00 -52.09 38.67
CA HIS A 7 -37.16 -53.28 39.54
C HIS A 7 -35.77 -53.93 39.85
N ARG A 8 -35.34 -53.95 41.12
CA ARG A 8 -35.38 -55.06 42.13
C ARG A 8 -34.37 -56.20 41.84
N LEU A 9 -33.26 -56.30 42.58
CA LEU A 9 -33.04 -57.00 43.88
C LEU A 9 -33.04 -58.55 43.81
N ALA A 10 -31.92 -59.10 44.32
CA ALA A 10 -31.42 -60.48 44.56
C ALA A 10 -32.42 -61.58 44.99
N PRO A 11 -32.05 -62.89 45.00
CA PRO A 11 -31.23 -63.51 46.07
C PRO A 11 -30.15 -64.50 45.53
N ALA A 12 -28.96 -64.62 46.12
CA ALA A 12 -28.60 -65.42 47.31
C ALA A 12 -28.88 -66.94 47.18
N THR A 13 -27.80 -67.72 46.96
CA THR A 13 -27.75 -69.15 47.29
C THR A 13 -26.42 -69.48 47.97
N LEU A 14 -26.55 -69.73 49.27
CA LEU A 14 -25.58 -70.33 50.18
C LEU A 14 -25.75 -71.86 50.13
N LEU A 15 -24.66 -72.61 49.99
CA LEU A 15 -24.49 -74.01 50.43
C LEU A 15 -22.97 -74.21 50.61
N THR A 16 -22.42 -74.23 51.84
CA THR A 16 -22.16 -75.42 52.70
C THR A 16 -21.52 -76.59 51.94
N ALA A 17 -20.45 -77.27 52.36
CA ALA A 17 -19.57 -77.24 53.53
C ALA A 17 -18.44 -78.25 53.25
N ALA A 18 -17.44 -78.30 54.14
CA ALA A 18 -16.67 -79.47 54.58
C ALA A 18 -15.14 -79.38 54.41
N VAL A 19 -14.56 -79.17 55.59
CA VAL A 19 -13.21 -79.41 56.10
C VAL A 19 -12.54 -80.68 55.57
N LEU A 20 -11.26 -80.56 55.19
CA LEU A 20 -10.23 -81.55 55.54
C LEU A 20 -8.85 -80.89 55.58
N ALA A 21 -8.30 -80.84 56.79
CA ALA A 21 -6.94 -80.46 57.08
C ALA A 21 -5.98 -81.56 56.62
N SER A 22 -4.94 -81.17 55.86
CA SER A 22 -3.72 -81.94 55.68
C SER A 22 -2.54 -80.98 55.73
N THR A 23 -1.90 -80.95 56.89
CA THR A 23 -0.62 -80.31 57.14
C THR A 23 0.48 -81.04 56.37
N LEU A 24 1.01 -80.40 55.34
CA LEU A 24 2.31 -80.74 54.76
C LEU A 24 3.18 -79.49 54.86
N THR A 25 3.97 -79.47 55.94
CA THR A 25 5.10 -78.58 56.13
C THR A 25 6.15 -78.95 55.08
N ALA A 26 6.07 -78.32 53.91
CA ALA A 26 7.19 -78.25 52.99
C ALA A 26 7.97 -76.99 53.34
N CYS A 27 9.12 -77.16 54.00
CA CYS A 27 10.18 -76.16 53.98
C CYS A 27 10.69 -76.07 52.54
N THR A 28 10.06 -75.22 51.74
CA THR A 28 10.68 -74.66 50.55
C THR A 28 11.31 -73.36 51.00
N ASP A 29 12.63 -73.34 51.02
CA ASP A 29 13.41 -72.11 51.02
C ASP A 29 12.76 -71.11 50.06
N PRO A 30 12.47 -69.86 50.47
CA PRO A 30 12.34 -68.81 49.50
C PRO A 30 13.73 -68.69 48.87
N ALA A 31 13.92 -69.42 47.76
CA ALA A 31 14.96 -69.16 46.82
C ALA A 31 14.90 -67.66 46.56
N SER A 32 15.92 -66.98 47.08
CA SER A 32 16.27 -65.60 46.78
C SER A 32 16.18 -65.45 45.27
N SER A 33 15.03 -64.97 44.80
CA SER A 33 14.89 -64.33 43.51
C SER A 33 15.84 -63.15 43.59
N GLY A 34 17.06 -63.34 43.08
CA GLY A 34 17.92 -62.23 42.71
C GLY A 34 17.16 -61.44 41.66
N GLU A 35 16.38 -60.46 42.13
CA GLU A 35 16.23 -59.21 41.40
C GLU A 35 17.65 -58.83 41.01
N ALA A 36 17.91 -58.79 39.70
CA ALA A 36 19.15 -58.25 39.18
C ALA A 36 19.28 -56.86 39.82
N ALA A 37 20.20 -56.72 40.76
CA ALA A 37 20.51 -55.44 41.36
C ALA A 37 20.90 -54.54 40.19
N SER A 38 20.03 -53.62 39.82
CA SER A 38 20.33 -52.58 38.85
C SER A 38 21.56 -51.84 39.39
N ASP A 39 22.61 -51.78 38.58
CA ASP A 39 23.93 -51.22 38.91
C ASP A 39 23.86 -49.68 38.94
N TYR A 40 22.92 -49.14 39.73
CA TYR A 40 22.77 -47.72 39.92
C TYR A 40 23.87 -47.21 40.86
N GLN A 41 24.59 -46.20 40.41
CA GLN A 41 25.57 -45.49 41.21
C GLN A 41 24.84 -44.49 42.13
N PRO A 42 24.90 -44.63 43.47
CA PRO A 42 24.29 -43.66 44.36
C PRO A 42 25.08 -42.34 44.35
N GLY A 43 24.36 -41.22 44.38
CA GLY A 43 24.93 -39.88 44.40
C GLY A 43 24.11 -38.89 45.22
N THR A 44 24.68 -37.72 45.47
CA THR A 44 24.00 -36.59 46.11
C THR A 44 24.16 -35.33 45.27
N VAL A 45 23.06 -34.69 44.90
CA VAL A 45 23.08 -33.46 44.12
C VAL A 45 23.75 -32.34 44.92
N VAL A 46 24.76 -31.71 44.35
CA VAL A 46 25.47 -30.57 44.95
C VAL A 46 24.84 -29.26 44.49
N ARG A 47 24.61 -29.10 43.19
CA ARG A 47 23.95 -27.93 42.58
C ARG A 47 23.51 -28.23 41.15
N VAL A 48 22.54 -27.48 40.65
CA VAL A 48 22.17 -27.45 39.23
C VAL A 48 23.05 -26.43 38.50
N VAL A 49 23.48 -26.78 37.28
CA VAL A 49 24.27 -25.92 36.40
C VAL A 49 23.37 -25.22 35.39
N ASP A 50 22.55 -25.96 34.65
CA ASP A 50 21.57 -25.46 33.68
C ASP A 50 20.39 -26.45 33.57
N GLY A 51 19.58 -26.42 32.51
CA GLY A 51 18.40 -27.28 32.36
C GLY A 51 18.67 -28.77 32.21
N ASP A 52 19.90 -29.19 31.85
CA ASP A 52 20.26 -30.59 31.65
C ASP A 52 21.60 -30.99 32.26
N THR A 53 22.24 -30.08 32.99
CA THR A 53 23.53 -30.29 33.61
C THR A 53 23.45 -30.00 35.10
N LEU A 54 23.94 -30.92 35.92
CA LEU A 54 24.02 -30.81 37.38
C LEU A 54 25.38 -31.29 37.89
N VAL A 55 25.77 -30.85 39.08
CA VAL A 55 26.93 -31.39 39.79
C VAL A 55 26.44 -32.37 40.83
N ILE A 56 26.92 -33.60 40.78
CA ILE A 56 26.57 -34.66 41.72
C ILE A 56 27.84 -35.16 42.40
N ASN A 57 27.79 -35.27 43.72
CA ASN A 57 28.80 -35.97 44.49
C ASN A 57 28.51 -37.47 44.48
N PHE A 58 29.36 -38.26 43.84
CA PHE A 58 29.37 -39.71 43.92
C PHE A 58 30.81 -40.21 43.98
N ASP A 59 31.04 -41.36 44.62
CA ASP A 59 32.39 -41.89 44.91
C ASP A 59 33.32 -40.90 45.65
N GLY A 60 32.74 -39.93 46.37
CA GLY A 60 33.46 -38.92 47.13
C GLY A 60 33.94 -37.71 46.32
N GLU A 61 33.60 -37.62 45.03
CA GLU A 61 34.01 -36.52 44.15
C GLU A 61 32.81 -35.78 43.55
N ASP A 62 32.94 -34.46 43.41
CA ASP A 62 31.96 -33.61 42.73
C ASP A 62 32.17 -33.70 41.22
N GLN A 63 31.26 -34.40 40.53
CA GLN A 63 31.32 -34.65 39.09
C GLN A 63 30.23 -33.86 38.38
N THR A 64 30.56 -33.25 37.24
CA THR A 64 29.57 -32.59 36.37
C THR A 64 28.88 -33.63 35.52
N VAL A 65 27.57 -33.76 35.67
CA VAL A 65 26.72 -34.75 35.01
C VAL A 65 25.79 -34.06 34.02
N ARG A 66 25.89 -34.46 32.75
CA ARG A 66 24.96 -34.10 31.66
C ARG A 66 23.93 -35.22 31.52
N LEU A 67 22.66 -34.86 31.59
CA LEU A 67 21.55 -35.80 31.50
C LEU A 67 21.54 -36.50 30.14
N LEU A 68 21.46 -37.82 30.10
CA LEU A 68 21.29 -38.58 28.87
C LEU A 68 19.97 -38.27 28.15
N ASN A 69 20.03 -38.30 26.83
CA ASN A 69 18.89 -38.30 25.91
C ASN A 69 17.91 -37.11 25.95
N VAL A 70 18.20 -36.06 26.73
CA VAL A 70 17.39 -34.83 26.79
C VAL A 70 18.28 -33.63 26.54
N ASP A 71 17.82 -32.63 25.79
CA ASP A 71 18.53 -31.37 25.53
C ASP A 71 17.62 -30.19 25.84
N THR A 72 18.11 -29.27 26.66
CA THR A 72 17.29 -28.15 27.15
C THR A 72 17.75 -26.82 26.53
N PRO A 73 16.88 -25.80 26.46
CA PRO A 73 17.30 -24.49 25.99
C PRO A 73 18.40 -23.91 26.89
N GLU A 74 19.45 -23.41 26.26
CA GLU A 74 20.67 -22.98 26.94
C GLU A 74 20.49 -21.61 27.62
N THR A 75 21.10 -21.44 28.80
CA THR A 75 21.01 -20.21 29.61
C THR A 75 22.36 -19.54 29.89
N LYS A 76 23.48 -20.26 29.75
CA LYS A 76 24.78 -19.86 30.30
C LYS A 76 25.91 -19.85 29.27
N HIS A 77 25.59 -19.96 27.98
CA HIS A 77 26.61 -19.86 26.94
C HIS A 77 27.13 -18.42 26.79
N PRO A 78 28.45 -18.16 26.91
CA PRO A 78 29.01 -16.81 27.04
C PRO A 78 28.73 -15.91 25.82
N ASP A 79 28.68 -16.51 24.62
CA ASP A 79 28.51 -15.78 23.36
C ASP A 79 27.10 -15.87 22.76
N LYS A 80 26.13 -16.48 23.47
CA LYS A 80 24.76 -16.66 22.95
C LYS A 80 23.74 -16.00 23.89
N PRO A 81 22.62 -15.48 23.34
CA PRO A 81 21.51 -15.05 24.17
C PRO A 81 20.91 -16.23 24.93
N VAL A 82 20.26 -15.94 26.05
CA VAL A 82 19.43 -16.92 26.77
C VAL A 82 18.33 -17.41 25.83
N GLU A 83 18.22 -18.73 25.69
CA GLU A 83 17.21 -19.34 24.84
C GLU A 83 15.84 -19.35 25.53
N CYS A 84 14.78 -19.33 24.72
CA CYS A 84 13.40 -19.37 25.19
C CYS A 84 13.17 -20.57 26.11
N LEU A 85 12.57 -20.34 27.27
CA LEU A 85 12.31 -21.33 28.33
C LEU A 85 13.55 -21.99 28.97
N GLY A 86 14.76 -21.48 28.73
CA GLY A 86 15.97 -21.98 29.37
C GLY A 86 15.97 -21.80 30.90
N PRO A 87 15.65 -20.61 31.44
CA PRO A 87 15.56 -20.40 32.89
C PRO A 87 14.51 -21.32 33.54
N GLU A 88 13.39 -21.54 32.86
CA GLU A 88 12.30 -22.41 33.28
C GLU A 88 12.75 -23.88 33.31
N ALA A 89 13.53 -24.33 32.32
CA ALA A 89 14.14 -25.67 32.32
C ALA A 89 15.10 -25.85 33.50
N THR A 90 15.95 -24.85 33.76
CA THR A 90 16.87 -24.85 34.92
C THR A 90 16.10 -24.91 36.23
N GLN A 91 15.06 -24.07 36.38
CA GLN A 91 14.20 -24.05 37.58
C GLN A 91 13.45 -25.38 37.77
N LYS A 92 12.99 -26.00 36.67
CA LYS A 92 12.34 -27.32 36.73
C LYS A 92 13.32 -28.37 37.24
N LEU A 93 14.55 -28.41 36.72
CA LEU A 93 15.57 -29.35 37.21
C LEU A 93 15.91 -29.09 38.69
N GLU A 94 16.06 -27.83 39.10
CA GLU A 94 16.25 -27.45 40.51
C GLU A 94 15.09 -27.90 41.40
N SER A 95 13.86 -27.84 40.91
CA SER A 95 12.67 -28.28 41.66
C SER A 95 12.60 -29.80 41.85
N LEU A 96 13.08 -30.56 40.86
CA LEU A 96 13.15 -32.03 40.91
C LEU A 96 14.35 -32.53 41.73
N THR A 97 15.44 -31.76 41.71
CA THR A 97 16.74 -32.16 42.28
C THR A 97 17.36 -31.03 43.12
N PRO A 98 16.70 -30.56 44.19
CA PRO A 98 17.29 -29.53 45.03
C PRO A 98 18.62 -30.01 45.64
N PRO A 99 19.57 -29.11 45.95
CA PRO A 99 20.83 -29.49 46.60
C PRO A 99 20.62 -30.37 47.84
N GLY A 100 21.37 -31.46 47.92
CA GLY A 100 21.23 -32.51 48.95
C GLY A 100 20.33 -33.68 48.56
N THR A 101 19.63 -33.61 47.43
CA THR A 101 18.79 -34.71 46.93
C THR A 101 19.62 -35.96 46.67
N LYS A 102 19.15 -37.09 47.19
CA LYS A 102 19.73 -38.41 46.91
C LYS A 102 19.22 -38.90 45.56
N VAL A 103 20.16 -39.30 44.71
CA VAL A 103 19.87 -39.74 43.36
C VAL A 103 20.58 -41.06 43.07
N ALA A 104 20.03 -41.81 42.12
CA ALA A 104 20.66 -42.98 41.54
C ALA A 104 21.03 -42.65 40.08
N LEU A 105 22.30 -42.82 39.72
CA LEU A 105 22.77 -42.62 38.36
C LEU A 105 22.84 -43.96 37.66
N ASP A 106 22.32 -44.03 36.44
CA ASP A 106 22.59 -45.14 35.54
C ASP A 106 23.34 -44.64 34.30
N PHE A 107 24.28 -45.45 33.86
CA PHE A 107 25.13 -45.15 32.73
C PHE A 107 24.70 -45.96 31.52
N ASP A 108 25.09 -45.46 30.35
CA ASP A 108 24.98 -46.20 29.09
C ASP A 108 26.40 -46.56 28.58
N ILE A 109 26.51 -46.93 27.30
CA ILE A 109 27.74 -47.40 26.67
C ILE A 109 28.88 -46.38 26.81
N GLU A 110 28.64 -45.11 26.46
CA GLU A 110 29.59 -44.01 26.66
C GLU A 110 29.25 -43.24 27.95
N ARG A 111 30.24 -43.13 28.84
CA ARG A 111 30.06 -42.53 30.17
C ARG A 111 30.45 -41.06 30.25
N THR A 112 31.14 -40.54 29.25
CA THR A 112 31.65 -39.16 29.26
C THR A 112 31.51 -38.55 27.87
N ASP A 113 31.16 -37.27 27.80
CA ASP A 113 31.16 -36.53 26.54
C ASP A 113 32.54 -35.94 26.20
N LYS A 114 32.63 -35.26 25.05
CA LYS A 114 33.85 -34.58 24.56
C LYS A 114 34.33 -33.41 25.44
N TYR A 115 33.55 -33.00 26.42
CA TYR A 115 33.88 -31.94 27.38
C TYR A 115 34.18 -32.49 28.77
N ASP A 116 34.44 -33.81 28.86
CA ASP A 116 34.72 -34.54 30.10
C ASP A 116 33.57 -34.48 31.12
N ARG A 117 32.33 -34.19 30.69
CA ARG A 117 31.14 -34.31 31.55
C ARG A 117 30.68 -35.76 31.59
N VAL A 118 30.27 -36.23 32.76
CA VAL A 118 29.68 -37.56 32.95
C VAL A 118 28.30 -37.59 32.31
N LEU A 119 27.99 -38.65 31.55
CA LEU A 119 26.71 -38.86 30.90
C LEU A 119 25.89 -39.88 31.69
N ALA A 120 24.74 -39.48 32.24
CA ALA A 120 23.91 -40.38 33.04
C ALA A 120 22.40 -40.13 32.91
N ALA A 121 21.62 -41.19 33.10
CA ALA A 121 20.22 -41.11 33.50
C ALA A 121 20.15 -40.94 35.02
N VAL A 122 19.36 -39.97 35.49
CA VAL A 122 19.28 -39.62 36.90
C VAL A 122 17.90 -39.96 37.44
N PHE A 123 17.86 -40.79 38.47
CA PHE A 123 16.63 -41.21 39.16
C PHE A 123 16.58 -40.60 40.56
N ILE A 124 15.41 -40.10 40.95
CA ILE A 124 15.12 -39.70 42.33
C ILE A 124 14.50 -40.86 43.13
N GLU A 125 14.25 -40.66 44.42
CA GLU A 125 13.91 -41.73 45.39
C GLU A 125 12.73 -42.62 44.98
N ASP A 126 11.72 -42.05 44.30
CA ASP A 126 10.52 -42.75 43.83
C ASP A 126 10.70 -43.45 42.47
N GLN A 127 11.94 -43.59 41.99
CA GLN A 127 12.30 -44.13 40.68
C GLN A 127 11.85 -43.27 39.50
N THR A 128 11.50 -42.00 39.72
CA THR A 128 11.23 -41.06 38.62
C THR A 128 12.52 -40.71 37.88
N LEU A 129 12.52 -40.92 36.56
CA LEU A 129 13.60 -40.50 35.66
C LEU A 129 13.52 -38.99 35.41
N VAL A 130 14.47 -38.23 35.97
CA VAL A 130 14.53 -36.77 35.86
C VAL A 130 14.63 -36.31 34.40
N ASN A 131 15.37 -37.06 33.57
CA ASN A 131 15.54 -36.79 32.15
C ASN A 131 14.19 -36.78 31.41
N ALA A 132 13.34 -37.76 31.70
CA ALA A 132 12.01 -37.88 31.13
C ALA A 132 11.05 -36.82 31.69
N GLU A 133 11.18 -36.44 32.97
CA GLU A 133 10.34 -35.39 33.55
C GLU A 133 10.54 -34.01 32.91
N LEU A 134 11.76 -33.66 32.53
CA LEU A 134 12.02 -32.42 31.77
C LEU A 134 11.34 -32.45 30.39
N ALA A 135 11.41 -33.60 29.72
CA ALA A 135 10.75 -33.81 28.44
C ALA A 135 9.21 -33.83 28.55
N ARG A 136 8.67 -34.42 29.62
CA ARG A 136 7.23 -34.52 29.92
C ARG A 136 6.56 -33.16 30.02
N VAL A 137 7.26 -32.16 30.54
CA VAL A 137 6.76 -30.78 30.65
C VAL A 137 7.17 -29.89 29.46
N GLY A 138 7.80 -30.47 28.42
CA GLY A 138 8.19 -29.77 27.21
C GLY A 138 9.38 -28.82 27.37
N LEU A 139 10.17 -28.97 28.42
CA LEU A 139 11.35 -28.14 28.71
C LEU A 139 12.67 -28.79 28.26
N GLY A 140 12.61 -30.04 27.81
CA GLY A 140 13.76 -30.76 27.23
C GLY A 140 13.36 -31.59 26.02
N VAL A 141 14.10 -31.46 24.94
CA VAL A 141 13.87 -32.14 23.66
C VAL A 141 14.60 -33.49 23.67
N PRO A 142 13.97 -34.59 23.22
CA PRO A 142 14.65 -35.87 23.11
C PRO A 142 15.77 -35.80 22.07
N VAL A 143 16.99 -36.13 22.48
CA VAL A 143 18.15 -36.20 21.60
C VAL A 143 18.80 -37.56 21.67
N LEU A 144 19.16 -38.11 20.53
CA LEU A 144 19.87 -39.38 20.45
C LEU A 144 21.31 -39.11 20.03
N ILE A 145 22.24 -39.36 20.95
CA ILE A 145 23.67 -39.34 20.68
C ILE A 145 24.14 -40.79 20.77
N GLU A 146 24.28 -41.44 19.61
CA GLU A 146 24.76 -42.82 19.53
C GLU A 146 26.17 -42.93 20.15
N PRO A 147 26.46 -44.01 20.89
CA PRO A 147 25.66 -45.23 21.07
C PRO A 147 24.66 -45.20 22.25
N ASN A 148 24.48 -44.07 22.93
CA ASN A 148 23.69 -43.99 24.16
C ASN A 148 22.18 -43.89 23.89
N ARG A 149 21.50 -45.03 23.84
CA ARG A 149 20.08 -45.16 23.52
C ARG A 149 19.22 -45.66 24.69
N LYS A 150 19.81 -46.20 25.75
CA LYS A 150 19.12 -46.97 26.81
C LYS A 150 17.85 -46.29 27.35
N TYR A 151 17.83 -44.96 27.43
CA TYR A 151 16.70 -44.17 27.95
C TYR A 151 15.99 -43.30 26.91
N TYR A 152 16.42 -43.34 25.65
CA TYR A 152 15.88 -42.48 24.60
C TYR A 152 14.37 -42.67 24.40
N ASP A 153 13.90 -43.92 24.35
CA ASP A 153 12.48 -44.21 24.07
C ASP A 153 11.55 -43.74 25.20
N GLU A 154 12.02 -43.78 26.46
CA GLU A 154 11.29 -43.27 27.62
C GLU A 154 11.21 -41.74 27.59
N VAL A 155 12.32 -41.06 27.32
CA VAL A 155 12.36 -39.60 27.15
C VAL A 155 11.50 -39.16 25.95
N GLN A 156 11.55 -39.89 24.83
CA GLN A 156 10.74 -39.62 23.65
C GLN A 156 9.25 -39.78 23.96
N THR A 157 8.86 -40.81 24.71
CA THR A 157 7.46 -41.02 25.11
C THR A 157 6.98 -39.91 26.04
N ALA A 158 7.81 -39.49 27.01
CA ALA A 158 7.52 -38.34 27.84
C ALA A 158 7.36 -37.05 27.01
N TYR A 159 8.25 -36.81 26.04
CA TYR A 159 8.13 -35.66 25.14
C TYR A 159 6.86 -35.69 24.28
N ASN A 160 6.40 -36.88 23.89
CA ASN A 160 5.15 -37.05 23.17
C ASN A 160 3.93 -36.60 24.01
N GLU A 161 4.00 -36.70 25.35
CA GLU A 161 2.98 -36.16 26.26
C GLU A 161 2.95 -34.61 26.20
N ALA A 162 4.11 -33.96 26.28
CA ALA A 162 4.22 -32.50 26.12
C ALA A 162 3.73 -32.03 24.75
N THR A 163 4.11 -32.78 23.71
CA THR A 163 3.70 -32.64 22.31
C THR A 163 2.19 -32.71 22.14
N ALA A 164 1.49 -33.60 22.87
CA ALA A 164 0.04 -33.71 22.83
C ALA A 164 -0.66 -32.59 23.64
N GLN A 165 -0.01 -32.09 24.67
CA GLN A 165 -0.54 -31.03 25.54
C GLN A 165 -0.23 -29.62 25.02
N GLY A 166 0.74 -29.48 24.10
CA GLY A 166 1.27 -28.17 23.71
C GLY A 166 1.98 -27.49 24.87
N ALA A 167 2.79 -28.22 25.64
CA ALA A 167 3.46 -27.70 26.83
C ALA A 167 4.91 -27.25 26.56
N GLY A 168 5.40 -26.30 27.35
CA GLY A 168 6.79 -25.84 27.30
C GLY A 168 7.14 -25.23 25.95
N LEU A 169 8.19 -25.73 25.29
CA LEU A 169 8.66 -25.24 23.99
C LEU A 169 7.62 -25.37 22.85
N LEU A 170 6.54 -26.11 23.11
CA LEU A 170 5.45 -26.36 22.18
C LEU A 170 4.22 -25.48 22.45
N ASP A 171 4.25 -24.66 23.49
CA ASP A 171 3.12 -23.84 23.93
C ASP A 171 2.94 -22.61 23.04
N VAL A 172 1.75 -22.45 22.46
CA VAL A 172 1.39 -21.31 21.61
C VAL A 172 1.08 -20.04 22.40
N ALA A 173 0.89 -20.14 23.71
CA ALA A 173 0.67 -18.99 24.59
C ALA A 173 1.98 -18.36 25.09
N GLU A 174 3.09 -19.11 25.05
CA GLU A 174 4.40 -18.63 25.46
C GLU A 174 5.08 -17.90 24.32
N GLY A 175 5.03 -16.56 24.32
CA GLY A 175 5.37 -15.73 23.15
C GLY A 175 6.80 -15.85 22.59
N CYS A 176 7.75 -16.46 23.31
CA CYS A 176 9.09 -16.73 22.78
C CYS A 176 9.21 -18.08 22.06
N THR A 177 8.20 -18.95 22.16
CA THR A 177 8.24 -20.27 21.52
C THR A 177 8.00 -20.11 20.02
N LEU A 178 8.56 -21.05 19.25
CA LEU A 178 8.41 -21.03 17.81
C LEU A 178 6.94 -21.22 17.37
N PRO A 179 6.13 -22.12 17.99
CA PRO A 179 4.70 -22.19 17.69
C PRO A 179 3.94 -20.90 17.95
N ALA A 180 4.26 -20.16 19.03
CA ALA A 180 3.62 -18.89 19.32
C ALA A 180 3.97 -17.82 18.28
N GLU A 181 5.26 -17.68 17.94
CA GLU A 181 5.74 -16.75 16.92
C GLU A 181 5.09 -17.00 15.54
N VAL A 182 4.98 -18.27 15.14
CA VAL A 182 4.32 -18.65 13.88
C VAL A 182 2.82 -18.34 13.93
N THR A 183 2.16 -18.67 15.03
CA THR A 183 0.72 -18.41 15.21
C THR A 183 0.43 -16.92 15.15
N ASP A 184 1.18 -16.10 15.88
CA ASP A 184 1.05 -14.63 15.87
C ASP A 184 1.28 -14.03 14.48
N ALA A 185 2.28 -14.55 13.74
CA ALA A 185 2.54 -14.10 12.38
C ALA A 185 1.41 -14.44 11.40
N VAL A 186 0.83 -15.65 11.51
CA VAL A 186 -0.31 -16.09 10.70
C VAL A 186 -1.56 -15.28 11.04
N GLU A 187 -1.88 -15.11 12.33
CA GLU A 187 -3.05 -14.35 12.78
C GLU A 187 -2.94 -12.86 12.41
N THR A 188 -1.77 -12.26 12.58
CA THR A 188 -1.52 -10.87 12.18
C THR A 188 -1.69 -10.68 10.68
N LEU A 189 -1.18 -11.63 9.87
CA LEU A 189 -1.34 -11.57 8.41
C LEU A 189 -2.80 -11.75 7.99
N ALA A 190 -3.51 -12.72 8.56
CA ALA A 190 -4.93 -12.93 8.31
C ALA A 190 -5.75 -11.69 8.68
N ALA A 191 -5.52 -11.09 9.85
CA ALA A 191 -6.20 -9.87 10.26
C ALA A 191 -5.92 -8.68 9.31
N ALA A 192 -4.68 -8.57 8.81
CA ALA A 192 -4.32 -7.53 7.85
C ALA A 192 -4.97 -7.71 6.48
N THR A 193 -5.14 -8.94 6.00
CA THR A 193 -5.77 -9.24 4.71
C THR A 193 -7.30 -9.18 4.76
N GLU A 194 -7.90 -9.51 5.90
CA GLU A 194 -9.35 -9.41 6.12
C GLU A 194 -9.84 -7.97 6.40
N ALA A 195 -8.91 -7.06 6.73
CA ALA A 195 -9.26 -5.67 7.02
C ALA A 195 -9.99 -5.01 5.84
N PRO A 196 -11.08 -4.26 6.10
CA PRO A 196 -11.86 -3.64 5.03
C PRO A 196 -11.01 -2.64 4.26
N VAL A 197 -10.90 -2.86 2.95
CA VAL A 197 -10.16 -1.97 2.06
C VAL A 197 -10.92 -0.66 1.91
N GLY A 198 -10.35 0.44 2.40
CA GLY A 198 -10.98 1.76 2.38
C GLY A 198 -11.39 2.26 0.98
N GLU A 199 -12.23 3.29 0.95
CA GLU A 199 -12.77 3.87 -0.29
C GLU A 199 -11.94 5.01 -0.87
N THR A 200 -11.06 5.62 -0.06
CA THR A 200 -10.20 6.72 -0.47
C THR A 200 -8.78 6.23 -0.75
N GLY A 201 -8.04 6.93 -1.62
CA GLY A 201 -6.65 6.57 -1.94
C GLY A 201 -5.76 6.46 -0.68
N ALA A 202 -5.95 7.37 0.28
CA ALA A 202 -5.23 7.34 1.55
C ALA A 202 -5.58 6.13 2.43
N ALA A 203 -6.86 5.75 2.49
CA ALA A 203 -7.28 4.59 3.26
C ALA A 203 -6.79 3.27 2.65
N VAL A 204 -6.81 3.15 1.31
CA VAL A 204 -6.25 1.98 0.62
C VAL A 204 -4.73 1.89 0.84
N ALA A 205 -4.01 3.00 0.80
CA ALA A 205 -2.58 3.03 1.07
C ALA A 205 -2.25 2.59 2.50
N ALA A 206 -3.07 2.97 3.48
CA ALA A 206 -2.94 2.50 4.86
C ALA A 206 -3.17 0.98 4.99
N THR A 207 -4.19 0.43 4.33
CA THR A 207 -4.41 -1.02 4.26
C THR A 207 -3.23 -1.74 3.63
N ALA A 208 -2.71 -1.26 2.49
CA ALA A 208 -1.55 -1.84 1.82
C ALA A 208 -0.30 -1.83 2.72
N ALA A 209 -0.05 -0.73 3.46
CA ALA A 209 1.05 -0.66 4.41
C ALA A 209 0.90 -1.67 5.56
N GLY A 210 -0.33 -1.88 6.06
CA GLY A 210 -0.62 -2.89 7.08
C GLY A 210 -0.34 -4.31 6.59
N ILE A 211 -0.82 -4.66 5.39
CA ILE A 211 -0.56 -5.96 4.76
C ILE A 211 0.94 -6.17 4.55
N LEU A 212 1.65 -5.15 4.05
CA LEU A 212 3.10 -5.23 3.85
C LEU A 212 3.85 -5.49 5.14
N ALA A 213 3.49 -4.79 6.23
CA ALA A 213 4.10 -5.02 7.54
C ALA A 213 3.85 -6.45 8.05
N ALA A 214 2.62 -6.94 7.95
CA ALA A 214 2.29 -8.31 8.35
C ALA A 214 3.03 -9.36 7.50
N LEU A 215 3.15 -9.14 6.18
CA LEU A 215 3.94 -9.98 5.28
C LEU A 215 5.42 -10.01 5.68
N THR A 216 6.00 -8.90 6.12
CA THR A 216 7.39 -8.90 6.58
C THR A 216 7.59 -9.77 7.81
N THR A 217 6.67 -9.73 8.77
CA THR A 217 6.70 -10.60 9.96
C THR A 217 6.54 -12.07 9.58
N ALA A 218 5.55 -12.41 8.74
CA ALA A 218 5.33 -13.78 8.29
C ALA A 218 6.52 -14.36 7.53
N LYS A 219 7.15 -13.58 6.65
CA LYS A 219 8.35 -14.00 5.92
C LYS A 219 9.54 -14.21 6.85
N ALA A 220 9.69 -13.38 7.89
CA ALA A 220 10.73 -13.56 8.90
C ALA A 220 10.51 -14.85 9.72
N ALA A 221 9.27 -15.14 10.13
CA ALA A 221 8.93 -16.39 10.82
C ALA A 221 9.23 -17.62 9.95
N ARG A 222 8.88 -17.55 8.65
CA ARG A 222 9.21 -18.58 7.66
C ARG A 222 10.71 -18.79 7.52
N GLU A 223 11.49 -17.71 7.48
CA GLU A 223 12.96 -17.79 7.43
C GLU A 223 13.55 -18.38 8.72
N ALA A 224 12.99 -18.05 9.89
CA ALA A 224 13.42 -18.61 11.17
C ALA A 224 13.21 -20.13 11.24
N LEU A 225 12.10 -20.64 10.71
CA LEU A 225 11.84 -22.09 10.58
C LEU A 225 12.87 -22.78 9.67
N GLU A 226 13.30 -22.12 8.59
CA GLU A 226 14.28 -22.66 7.64
C GLU A 226 15.72 -22.62 8.18
N ALA A 227 16.12 -21.50 8.78
CA ALA A 227 17.47 -21.28 9.30
C ALA A 227 17.72 -22.03 10.61
N GLY A 228 16.67 -22.28 11.39
CA GLY A 228 16.74 -22.86 12.73
C GLY A 228 16.79 -24.38 12.79
N LYS A 229 16.87 -25.11 11.66
CA LYS A 229 16.69 -26.58 11.60
C LYS A 229 17.51 -27.39 12.62
N ASP A 230 18.67 -26.87 13.02
CA ASP A 230 19.59 -27.51 13.97
C ASP A 230 19.52 -26.92 15.39
N THR A 231 18.54 -26.05 15.67
CA THR A 231 18.35 -25.43 16.98
C THR A 231 17.37 -26.23 17.84
N VAL A 232 17.54 -26.20 19.16
CA VAL A 232 16.60 -26.82 20.12
C VAL A 232 15.17 -26.36 19.88
N ARG A 233 14.96 -25.10 19.47
CA ARG A 233 13.63 -24.55 19.14
C ARG A 233 12.94 -25.28 17.99
N VAL A 234 13.65 -25.59 16.90
CA VAL A 234 13.06 -26.33 15.76
C VAL A 234 13.00 -27.83 16.04
N LEU A 235 14.01 -28.39 16.70
CA LEU A 235 14.00 -29.79 17.13
C LEU A 235 12.81 -30.07 18.05
N ALA A 236 12.46 -29.13 18.93
CA ALA A 236 11.30 -29.23 19.82
C ALA A 236 9.99 -29.42 19.03
N VAL A 237 9.81 -28.64 17.97
CA VAL A 237 8.60 -28.74 17.13
C VAL A 237 8.62 -30.04 16.32
N GLY A 238 9.78 -30.48 15.86
CA GLY A 238 9.94 -31.69 15.07
C GLY A 238 9.64 -31.48 13.58
N ALA A 239 10.18 -32.36 12.73
CA ALA A 239 10.21 -32.16 11.28
C ALA A 239 8.81 -32.07 10.64
N ASP A 240 7.88 -32.96 11.01
CA ASP A 240 6.55 -33.01 10.40
C ASP A 240 5.70 -31.77 10.75
N ARG A 241 5.75 -31.33 12.01
CA ARG A 241 5.05 -30.12 12.46
C ARG A 241 5.67 -28.86 11.89
N THR A 242 7.00 -28.81 11.81
CA THR A 242 7.72 -27.72 11.16
C THR A 242 7.32 -27.62 9.68
N ALA A 243 7.25 -28.75 8.97
CA ALA A 243 6.80 -28.77 7.58
C ALA A 243 5.34 -28.31 7.42
N ALA A 244 4.46 -28.68 8.35
CA ALA A 244 3.08 -28.19 8.37
C ALA A 244 3.00 -26.67 8.60
N MET A 245 3.77 -26.14 9.56
CA MET A 245 3.87 -24.70 9.82
C MET A 245 4.42 -23.92 8.63
N VAL A 246 5.48 -24.42 7.98
CA VAL A 246 6.03 -23.82 6.76
C VAL A 246 4.99 -23.81 5.64
N SER A 247 4.29 -24.92 5.43
CA SER A 247 3.24 -25.00 4.41
C SER A 247 2.08 -24.03 4.66
N ASP A 248 1.68 -23.86 5.92
CA ASP A 248 0.63 -22.90 6.29
C ASP A 248 1.09 -21.45 6.08
N LEU A 249 2.29 -21.11 6.56
CA LEU A 249 2.90 -19.79 6.34
C LEU A 249 3.04 -19.47 4.86
N ASP A 250 3.55 -20.39 4.03
CA ASP A 250 3.70 -20.16 2.59
C ASP A 250 2.34 -19.90 1.92
N SER A 251 1.28 -20.61 2.34
CA SER A 251 -0.09 -20.38 1.87
C SER A 251 -0.60 -19.00 2.26
N GLN A 252 -0.43 -18.59 3.52
CA GLN A 252 -0.86 -17.29 4.03
C GLN A 252 -0.07 -16.14 3.40
N ILE A 253 1.25 -16.30 3.23
CA ILE A 253 2.11 -15.32 2.54
C ILE A 253 1.64 -15.13 1.10
N ALA A 254 1.34 -16.20 0.37
CA ALA A 254 0.82 -16.10 -1.00
C ALA A 254 -0.52 -15.35 -1.05
N GLU A 255 -1.42 -15.57 -0.09
CA GLU A 255 -2.68 -14.82 0.00
C GLU A 255 -2.46 -13.35 0.34
N GLY A 256 -1.55 -13.05 1.28
CA GLY A 256 -1.16 -11.69 1.63
C GLY A 256 -0.56 -10.93 0.45
N GLU A 257 0.29 -11.57 -0.36
CA GLU A 257 0.87 -10.97 -1.57
C GLU A 257 -0.20 -10.66 -2.62
N ARG A 258 -1.19 -11.55 -2.80
CA ARG A 258 -2.35 -11.28 -3.67
C ARG A 258 -3.16 -10.09 -3.17
N SER A 259 -3.43 -10.05 -1.87
CA SER A 259 -4.18 -8.96 -1.23
C SER A 259 -3.45 -7.62 -1.34
N LEU A 260 -2.13 -7.61 -1.15
CA LEU A 260 -1.29 -6.42 -1.33
C LEU A 260 -1.35 -5.91 -2.78
N ALA A 261 -1.18 -6.80 -3.76
CA ALA A 261 -1.26 -6.44 -5.17
C ALA A 261 -2.65 -5.88 -5.57
N ALA A 262 -3.72 -6.45 -4.99
CA ALA A 262 -5.08 -5.93 -5.17
C ALA A 262 -5.25 -4.53 -4.57
N ALA A 263 -4.71 -4.29 -3.37
CA ALA A 263 -4.72 -2.99 -2.72
C ALA A 263 -3.94 -1.93 -3.53
N ASP A 264 -2.75 -2.28 -4.04
CA ASP A 264 -1.95 -1.38 -4.88
C ASP A 264 -2.64 -1.03 -6.21
N THR A 265 -3.30 -2.01 -6.82
CA THR A 265 -4.11 -1.81 -8.03
C THR A 265 -5.27 -0.86 -7.75
N LYS A 266 -6.01 -1.07 -6.65
CA LYS A 266 -7.11 -0.20 -6.24
C LYS A 266 -6.62 1.21 -5.92
N ALA A 267 -5.49 1.35 -5.22
CA ALA A 267 -4.90 2.65 -4.89
C ALA A 267 -4.53 3.43 -6.16
N THR A 268 -3.98 2.75 -7.16
CA THR A 268 -3.64 3.37 -8.45
C THR A 268 -4.89 3.80 -9.20
N ALA A 269 -5.91 2.93 -9.29
CA ALA A 269 -7.18 3.28 -9.93
C ALA A 269 -7.88 4.48 -9.26
N LEU A 270 -7.85 4.58 -7.93
CA LEU A 270 -8.40 5.72 -7.20
C LEU A 270 -7.62 7.01 -7.49
N ARG A 271 -6.28 6.96 -7.51
CA ARG A 271 -5.44 8.12 -7.86
C ARG A 271 -5.72 8.61 -9.28
N GLU A 272 -5.87 7.68 -10.23
CA GLU A 272 -6.21 8.02 -11.62
C GLU A 272 -7.62 8.62 -11.73
N ALA A 273 -8.60 8.05 -11.02
CA ALA A 273 -9.97 8.57 -10.98
C ALA A 273 -10.04 9.98 -10.35
N GLU A 274 -9.32 10.21 -9.26
CA GLU A 274 -9.21 11.52 -8.61
C GLU A 274 -8.57 12.56 -9.55
N ALA A 275 -7.47 12.21 -10.23
CA ALA A 275 -6.83 13.09 -11.20
C ALA A 275 -7.74 13.41 -12.39
N ALA A 276 -8.43 12.40 -12.94
CA ALA A 276 -9.39 12.60 -14.03
C ALA A 276 -10.55 13.50 -13.61
N ALA A 277 -11.08 13.35 -12.39
CA ALA A 277 -12.12 14.20 -11.85
C ALA A 277 -11.65 15.66 -11.69
N GLN A 278 -10.40 15.88 -11.26
CA GLN A 278 -9.81 17.22 -11.17
C GLN A 278 -9.66 17.89 -12.54
N VAL A 279 -9.20 17.15 -13.55
CA VAL A 279 -9.10 17.66 -14.93
C VAL A 279 -10.48 18.03 -15.47
N ALA A 280 -11.46 17.13 -15.31
CA ALA A 280 -12.83 17.39 -15.76
C ALA A 280 -13.46 18.60 -15.04
N ALA A 281 -13.18 18.78 -13.74
CA ALA A 281 -13.62 19.96 -13.00
C ALA A 281 -12.99 21.25 -13.52
N ALA A 282 -11.68 21.25 -13.79
CA ALA A 282 -10.96 22.39 -14.34
C ALA A 282 -11.44 22.75 -15.76
N GLU A 283 -11.67 21.75 -16.62
CA GLU A 283 -12.25 21.95 -17.95
C GLU A 283 -13.66 22.53 -17.88
N ALA A 284 -14.50 22.03 -16.96
CA ALA A 284 -15.84 22.56 -16.75
C ALA A 284 -15.83 24.01 -16.23
N GLU A 285 -14.89 24.35 -15.34
CA GLU A 285 -14.69 25.72 -14.86
C GLU A 285 -14.21 26.64 -15.99
N ALA A 286 -13.23 26.21 -16.78
CA ALA A 286 -12.74 26.95 -17.94
C ALA A 286 -13.83 27.18 -19.00
N ALA A 287 -14.68 26.17 -19.26
CA ALA A 287 -15.82 26.29 -20.17
C ALA A 287 -16.84 27.31 -19.66
N ARG A 288 -17.16 27.31 -18.37
CA ARG A 288 -18.05 28.31 -17.74
C ARG A 288 -17.45 29.72 -17.82
N ALA A 289 -16.15 29.86 -17.58
CA ALA A 289 -15.45 31.14 -17.70
C ALA A 289 -15.41 31.66 -19.14
N ALA A 290 -15.17 30.78 -20.12
CA ALA A 290 -15.19 31.13 -21.54
C ALA A 290 -16.59 31.56 -22.00
N GLU A 291 -17.63 30.87 -21.56
CA GLU A 291 -19.02 31.24 -21.82
C GLU A 291 -19.35 32.61 -21.22
N ALA A 292 -19.00 32.84 -19.94
CA ALA A 292 -19.21 34.13 -19.29
C ALA A 292 -18.47 35.27 -20.01
N ALA A 293 -17.23 35.03 -20.45
CA ALA A 293 -16.46 35.99 -21.23
C ALA A 293 -17.09 36.28 -22.60
N ARG A 294 -17.67 35.26 -23.27
CA ARG A 294 -18.39 35.44 -24.53
C ARG A 294 -19.63 36.31 -24.32
N VAL A 295 -20.47 35.97 -23.35
CA VAL A 295 -21.69 36.74 -23.03
C VAL A 295 -21.35 38.19 -22.69
N GLU A 296 -20.28 38.42 -21.93
CA GLU A 296 -19.81 39.76 -21.59
C GLU A 296 -19.28 40.52 -22.81
N ALA A 297 -18.51 39.86 -23.68
CA ALA A 297 -18.04 40.46 -24.92
C ALA A 297 -19.21 40.83 -25.85
N GLU A 298 -20.22 39.97 -25.98
CA GLU A 298 -21.44 40.25 -26.74
C GLU A 298 -22.20 41.45 -26.16
N ARG A 299 -22.30 41.56 -24.82
CA ARG A 299 -22.88 42.73 -24.15
C ARG A 299 -22.12 44.02 -24.50
N ILE A 300 -20.79 44.01 -24.38
CA ILE A 300 -19.94 45.17 -24.70
C ILE A 300 -20.08 45.56 -26.17
N GLN A 301 -20.10 44.59 -27.08
CA GLN A 301 -20.29 44.85 -28.51
C GLN A 301 -21.69 45.41 -28.81
N ALA A 302 -22.73 44.91 -28.16
CA ALA A 302 -24.09 45.43 -28.30
C ALA A 302 -24.19 46.88 -27.81
N GLU A 303 -23.62 47.19 -26.65
CA GLU A 303 -23.55 48.55 -26.09
C GLU A 303 -22.76 49.50 -27.01
N ALA A 304 -21.62 49.05 -27.54
CA ALA A 304 -20.83 49.84 -28.48
C ALA A 304 -21.56 50.07 -29.81
N ALA A 305 -22.27 49.07 -30.33
CA ALA A 305 -23.06 49.18 -31.56
C ALA A 305 -24.25 50.14 -31.38
N GLU A 306 -24.91 50.09 -30.21
CA GLU A 306 -25.97 51.04 -29.86
C GLU A 306 -25.42 52.47 -29.73
N ALA A 307 -24.29 52.67 -29.05
CA ALA A 307 -23.64 53.97 -28.95
C ALA A 307 -23.25 54.53 -30.33
N ALA A 308 -22.72 53.67 -31.22
CA ALA A 308 -22.39 54.04 -32.59
C ALA A 308 -23.63 54.41 -33.43
N ARG A 309 -24.75 53.69 -33.24
CA ARG A 309 -26.04 54.01 -33.89
C ARG A 309 -26.53 55.40 -33.46
N ILE A 310 -26.54 55.67 -32.15
CA ILE A 310 -26.95 56.96 -31.60
C ILE A 310 -26.08 58.10 -32.15
N GLU A 311 -24.76 57.88 -32.23
CA GLU A 311 -23.83 58.87 -32.77
C GLU A 311 -24.02 59.11 -34.28
N ALA A 312 -24.25 58.05 -35.05
CA ALA A 312 -24.54 58.16 -36.48
C ALA A 312 -25.86 58.92 -36.73
N GLU A 313 -26.89 58.65 -35.93
CA GLU A 313 -28.16 59.40 -35.96
C GLU A 313 -27.95 60.88 -35.64
N ARG A 314 -27.12 61.22 -34.64
CA ARG A 314 -26.75 62.60 -34.31
C ARG A 314 -26.06 63.29 -35.48
N ILE A 315 -25.03 62.65 -36.06
CA ILE A 315 -24.29 63.19 -37.21
C ILE A 315 -25.23 63.41 -38.41
N GLN A 316 -26.12 62.46 -38.69
CA GLN A 316 -27.08 62.58 -39.78
C GLN A 316 -28.09 63.71 -39.51
N ALA A 317 -28.57 63.86 -38.28
CA ALA A 317 -29.46 64.95 -37.89
C ALA A 317 -28.78 66.31 -38.06
N GLU A 318 -27.52 66.45 -37.66
CA GLU A 318 -26.73 67.67 -37.88
C GLU A 318 -26.51 67.97 -39.36
N ALA A 319 -26.22 66.94 -40.17
CA ALA A 319 -26.08 67.09 -41.62
C ALA A 319 -27.39 67.53 -42.29
N ASN A 320 -28.52 66.94 -41.88
CA ASN A 320 -29.84 67.31 -42.37
C ASN A 320 -30.21 68.75 -41.97
N ALA A 321 -29.95 69.14 -40.72
CA ALA A 321 -30.19 70.50 -40.24
C ALA A 321 -29.34 71.52 -41.00
N ARG A 322 -28.08 71.18 -41.30
CA ARG A 322 -27.20 72.02 -42.12
C ARG A 322 -27.70 72.13 -43.57
N ALA A 323 -28.09 71.02 -44.18
CA ALA A 323 -28.64 71.02 -45.54
C ALA A 323 -29.94 71.85 -45.63
N GLU A 324 -30.79 71.78 -44.61
CA GLU A 324 -31.99 72.62 -44.51
C GLU A 324 -31.64 74.10 -44.34
N ALA A 325 -30.67 74.43 -43.48
CA ALA A 325 -30.18 75.80 -43.33
C ALA A 325 -29.60 76.36 -44.63
N ASP A 326 -28.81 75.56 -45.36
CA ASP A 326 -28.24 75.93 -46.66
C ASP A 326 -29.35 76.13 -47.71
N ARG A 327 -30.39 75.29 -47.72
CA ARG A 327 -31.57 75.46 -48.58
C ARG A 327 -32.30 76.77 -48.27
N LEU A 328 -32.59 77.04 -47.00
CA LEU A 328 -33.25 78.27 -46.57
C LEU A 328 -32.40 79.52 -46.90
N ALA A 329 -31.09 79.43 -46.76
CA ALA A 329 -30.16 80.50 -47.15
C ALA A 329 -30.16 80.72 -48.66
N ALA A 330 -30.18 79.66 -49.47
CA ALA A 330 -30.27 79.76 -50.93
C ALA A 330 -31.61 80.35 -51.39
N GLU A 331 -32.72 79.95 -50.76
CA GLU A 331 -34.05 80.53 -51.01
C GLU A 331 -34.08 82.02 -50.63
N ALA A 332 -33.52 82.39 -49.48
CA ALA A 332 -33.41 83.78 -49.05
C ALA A 332 -32.52 84.61 -50.00
N ALA A 333 -31.38 84.06 -50.45
CA ALA A 333 -30.51 84.72 -51.42
C ALA A 333 -31.19 84.90 -52.78
N ALA A 334 -31.95 83.91 -53.25
CA ALA A 334 -32.74 84.00 -54.47
C ALA A 334 -33.84 85.05 -54.36
N ALA A 335 -34.52 85.14 -53.21
CA ALA A 335 -35.52 86.18 -52.94
C ALA A 335 -34.89 87.59 -52.92
N ALA A 336 -33.73 87.74 -52.26
CA ALA A 336 -32.98 89.00 -52.24
C ALA A 336 -32.50 89.41 -53.64
N GLU A 337 -32.09 88.45 -54.47
CA GLU A 337 -31.69 88.69 -55.86
C GLU A 337 -32.90 89.10 -56.73
N GLN A 338 -34.05 88.46 -56.55
CA GLN A 338 -35.30 88.89 -57.21
C GLN A 338 -35.68 90.32 -56.81
N GLU A 339 -35.53 90.67 -55.53
CA GLU A 339 -35.79 92.02 -55.04
C GLU A 339 -34.79 93.03 -55.62
N ARG A 340 -33.51 92.67 -55.74
CA ARG A 340 -32.49 93.47 -56.44
C ARG A 340 -32.88 93.73 -57.90
N ILE A 341 -33.33 92.70 -58.62
CA ILE A 341 -33.79 92.81 -60.01
C ILE A 341 -35.03 93.71 -60.10
N ARG A 342 -35.97 93.62 -59.16
CA ARG A 342 -37.15 94.50 -59.12
C ARG A 342 -36.77 95.98 -58.90
N ASN A 343 -35.73 96.23 -58.11
CA ASN A 343 -35.26 97.58 -57.78
C ASN A 343 -34.18 98.11 -58.73
N LEU A 344 -33.94 97.46 -59.88
CA LEU A 344 -33.05 97.99 -60.91
C LEU A 344 -33.65 99.28 -61.51
N PRO A 345 -32.88 100.37 -61.62
CA PRO A 345 -33.34 101.56 -62.34
C PRO A 345 -33.62 101.19 -63.81
N PRO A 346 -34.59 101.88 -64.47
CA PRO A 346 -34.91 101.59 -65.86
C PRO A 346 -33.65 101.68 -66.73
N ALA A 347 -33.49 100.70 -67.62
CA ALA A 347 -32.42 100.71 -68.61
C ALA A 347 -32.39 102.09 -69.31
N PRO A 348 -31.23 102.76 -69.41
CA PRO A 348 -31.15 104.03 -70.11
C PRO A 348 -31.65 103.86 -71.55
N GLU A 349 -32.44 104.82 -72.03
CA GLU A 349 -32.99 104.83 -73.38
C GLU A 349 -31.91 104.55 -74.42
N PRO A 350 -32.19 103.79 -75.50
CA PRO A 350 -31.23 103.53 -76.56
C PRO A 350 -30.72 104.86 -77.11
N TYR A 351 -29.42 105.13 -76.95
CA TYR A 351 -28.77 106.31 -77.49
C TYR A 351 -28.91 106.35 -79.02
N ILE A 352 -29.71 107.29 -79.52
CA ILE A 352 -29.82 107.65 -80.94
C ILE A 352 -28.82 108.79 -81.19
N PRO A 353 -27.69 108.56 -81.88
CA PRO A 353 -26.74 109.63 -82.15
C PRO A 353 -27.35 110.71 -83.07
N PRO A 354 -27.13 112.01 -82.80
CA PRO A 354 -27.57 113.10 -83.66
C PRO A 354 -26.81 113.15 -85.00
N ALA A 355 -27.50 113.68 -86.03
CA ALA A 355 -27.04 113.79 -87.41
C ALA A 355 -25.62 114.37 -87.54
N GLN A 356 -24.69 113.59 -88.09
CA GLN A 356 -23.35 114.05 -88.42
C GLN A 356 -23.27 114.61 -89.84
N GLN A 357 -22.46 115.65 -89.98
CA GLN A 357 -22.17 116.39 -91.20
C GLN A 357 -21.49 115.53 -92.27
N TYR A 358 -21.88 115.78 -93.53
CA TYR A 358 -21.38 115.13 -94.74
C TYR A 358 -19.87 115.35 -94.95
N VAL A 359 -19.10 114.24 -95.01
CA VAL A 359 -17.69 114.19 -95.45
C VAL A 359 -17.58 113.17 -96.59
N PRO A 360 -17.05 113.53 -97.78
CA PRO A 360 -17.07 112.68 -98.98
C PRO A 360 -16.11 111.47 -98.94
N PRO A 361 -16.39 110.42 -99.74
CA PRO A 361 -16.09 109.02 -99.42
C PRO A 361 -14.69 108.55 -99.84
N ALA A 362 -14.09 107.68 -99.01
CA ALA A 362 -12.95 106.85 -99.40
C ALA A 362 -13.43 105.47 -99.93
N PRO A 363 -13.05 105.08 -101.15
CA PRO A 363 -13.62 103.96 -101.91
C PRO A 363 -13.21 102.55 -101.43
N PRO A 364 -13.99 101.52 -101.82
CA PRO A 364 -14.02 100.20 -101.18
C PRO A 364 -12.77 99.36 -101.45
N ALA A 365 -12.28 98.65 -100.41
CA ALA A 365 -11.31 97.59 -100.59
C ALA A 365 -12.00 96.39 -101.28
N ALA A 366 -11.55 96.12 -102.50
CA ALA A 366 -12.11 95.13 -103.40
C ALA A 366 -12.05 93.70 -102.84
N GLN A 367 -13.14 92.96 -103.05
CA GLN A 367 -13.20 91.51 -102.85
C GLN A 367 -12.10 90.83 -103.68
N ASN A 368 -11.33 89.94 -103.05
CA ASN A 368 -10.31 89.15 -103.74
C ASN A 368 -10.97 88.20 -104.76
N PRO A 369 -10.77 88.38 -106.08
CA PRO A 369 -11.46 87.59 -107.12
C PRO A 369 -10.95 86.16 -107.30
N TYR A 370 -9.84 85.77 -106.64
CA TYR A 370 -9.22 84.44 -106.79
C TYR A 370 -8.86 83.82 -105.42
N PRO A 371 -9.83 83.19 -104.72
CA PRO A 371 -9.56 82.44 -103.49
C PRO A 371 -8.67 81.22 -103.82
N GLY A 372 -7.55 81.04 -103.11
CA GLY A 372 -6.71 79.83 -103.21
C GLY A 372 -5.54 79.85 -104.21
N TYR A 373 -5.28 80.95 -104.93
CA TYR A 373 -4.11 81.07 -105.82
C TYR A 373 -2.88 81.69 -105.12
N ASN A 374 -1.76 80.96 -105.12
CA ASN A 374 -0.48 81.31 -104.52
C ASN A 374 0.68 81.45 -105.53
N GLY A 375 0.40 81.47 -106.84
CA GLY A 375 1.38 81.68 -107.91
C GLY A 375 1.71 83.17 -108.19
N PRO A 376 2.61 83.45 -109.16
CA PRO A 376 3.03 84.81 -109.47
C PRO A 376 1.86 85.68 -109.91
N ARG A 377 1.78 86.90 -109.36
CA ARG A 377 0.72 87.86 -109.66
C ARG A 377 1.23 88.87 -110.67
N CYS A 378 0.61 88.91 -111.84
CA CYS A 378 0.90 89.89 -112.87
C CYS A 378 0.01 91.12 -112.62
N TYR A 379 0.61 92.18 -112.07
CA TYR A 379 -0.08 93.44 -111.77
C TYR A 379 -0.19 94.30 -113.03
N ALA A 380 -1.35 94.92 -113.24
CA ALA A 380 -1.49 95.96 -114.24
C ALA A 380 -0.73 97.24 -113.80
N PRO A 381 -0.17 98.03 -114.73
CA PRO A 381 0.52 99.29 -114.40
C PRO A 381 -0.39 100.20 -113.56
N GLY A 382 0.01 100.51 -112.32
CA GLY A 382 -0.79 101.28 -111.35
C GLY A 382 -1.31 100.51 -110.12
N GLY A 383 -1.09 99.20 -110.02
CA GLY A 383 -1.03 98.46 -108.74
C GLY A 383 -2.34 98.20 -107.97
N LYS A 384 -3.51 98.57 -108.49
CA LYS A 384 -4.80 98.44 -107.77
C LYS A 384 -5.60 97.16 -108.07
N SER A 385 -5.15 96.30 -109.01
CA SER A 385 -5.73 94.97 -109.28
C SER A 385 -4.67 94.00 -109.84
N TRP A 386 -4.88 92.69 -109.68
CA TRP A 386 -3.95 91.63 -110.11
C TRP A 386 -4.68 90.45 -110.76
N ARG A 387 -3.97 89.69 -111.60
CA ARG A 387 -4.40 88.38 -112.14
C ARG A 387 -3.22 87.39 -112.13
N PRO A 388 -3.46 86.07 -112.11
CA PRO A 388 -2.41 85.08 -112.27
C PRO A 388 -1.55 85.39 -113.50
N CYS A 389 -0.23 85.31 -113.33
CA CYS A 389 0.62 84.90 -114.43
C CYS A 389 0.37 83.37 -114.64
#